data_AF-E4V4T3-F1
#
_entry.id   AF-E4V4T3-F1
#
_cell.length_a   1.000
_cell.length_b   1.000
_cell.length_c   1.000
_cell.angle_alpha   90.00
_cell.angle_beta   90.00
_cell.angle_gamma   90.00
#
_symmetry.space_group_name_H-M   'P 1'
#
loop_
_entity.id
_entity.type
_entity.pdbx_description
1 polymer ?
#
loop_
_entity_poly.entity_id
_entity_poly.type
_entity_poly.pdbx_seq_one_letter_code
_entity_poly.pdbx_strand_id
1 'polypeptide(L)'
;MAPSTPLSIATGAVQRLVKEEASYQREKKDQEQRLEKLSKEASDDENREYMLNQERKALEETEKLLPQLKQKIIEAVSKLERLLAEEGQKGMESDVAQINAAKEAISQSKTAVREIS
;
A
#
# COMPACT_ATOMS: atom_id res chain seq x y z
N MET A 1 -4.15 26.71 -12.80
CA MET A 1 -4.45 25.81 -11.66
C MET A 1 -4.05 26.52 -10.37
N ALA A 2 -4.85 26.42 -9.32
CA ALA A 2 -4.42 26.86 -7.99
C ALA A 2 -3.21 26.03 -7.54
N PRO A 3 -2.25 26.61 -6.81
CA PRO A 3 -1.12 25.88 -6.28
C PRO A 3 -1.57 24.79 -5.30
N SER A 4 -0.87 23.66 -5.30
CA SER A 4 -1.15 22.55 -4.41
C SER A 4 -0.88 22.94 -2.95
N THR A 5 -1.87 22.75 -2.09
CA THR A 5 -1.78 22.96 -0.64
C THR A 5 -0.99 21.84 0.06
N PRO A 6 -0.42 22.07 1.25
CA PRO A 6 0.19 21.01 2.04
C PRO A 6 -0.74 19.81 2.29
N LEU A 7 -2.03 20.07 2.56
CA LEU A 7 -3.03 19.03 2.78
C LEU A 7 -3.25 18.16 1.54
N SER A 8 -3.39 18.77 0.36
CA SER A 8 -3.58 18.02 -0.89
C SER A 8 -2.32 17.25 -1.30
N ILE A 9 -1.12 17.78 -1.05
CA ILE A 9 0.15 17.08 -1.25
C ILE A 9 0.26 15.85 -0.34
N ALA A 10 -0.04 16.00 0.95
CA ALA A 10 0.01 14.90 1.91
C ALA A 10 -1.05 13.83 1.60
N THR A 11 -2.26 14.24 1.20
CA THR A 11 -3.31 13.34 0.73
C THR A 11 -2.82 12.50 -0.45
N GLY A 12 -2.24 13.14 -1.47
CA GLY A 12 -1.69 12.44 -2.62
C GLY A 12 -0.53 11.51 -2.28
N ALA A 13 0.28 11.84 -1.26
CA ALA A 13 1.34 10.95 -0.79
C ALA A 13 0.77 9.66 -0.17
N VAL A 14 -0.22 9.76 0.72
CA VAL A 14 -0.90 8.59 1.30
C VAL A 14 -1.56 7.74 0.21
N GLN A 15 -2.26 8.36 -0.74
CA GLN A 15 -2.90 7.64 -1.85
C GLN A 15 -1.90 6.86 -2.72
N ARG A 16 -0.70 7.40 -2.96
CA ARG A 16 0.34 6.68 -3.69
C ARG A 16 0.85 5.47 -2.93
N LEU A 17 1.09 5.62 -1.62
CA LEU A 17 1.56 4.51 -0.78
C LEU A 17 0.50 3.40 -0.67
N VAL A 18 -0.79 3.74 -0.60
CA VAL A 18 -1.88 2.76 -0.63
C VAL A 18 -1.93 2.00 -1.97
N LYS A 19 -1.68 2.68 -3.09
CA LYS A 19 -1.60 2.03 -4.41
C LYS A 19 -0.38 1.12 -4.54
N GLU A 20 0.75 1.54 -3.97
CA GLU A 20 1.97 0.72 -3.90
C GLU A 20 1.72 -0.56 -3.09
N GLU A 21 1.03 -0.44 -1.96
CA GLU A 21 0.64 -1.59 -1.12
C GLU A 21 -0.25 -2.56 -1.89
N ALA A 22 -1.30 -2.06 -2.54
CA ALA A 22 -2.18 -2.89 -3.36
C ALA A 22 -1.44 -3.58 -4.52
N SER A 23 -0.38 -2.96 -5.06
CA SER A 23 0.47 -3.56 -6.08
C SER A 23 1.25 -4.74 -5.52
N TYR A 24 1.88 -4.59 -4.35
CA TYR A 24 2.62 -5.68 -3.72
C TYR A 24 1.71 -6.82 -3.24
N GLN A 25 0.50 -6.54 -2.77
CA GLN A 25 -0.47 -7.59 -2.43
C GLN A 25 -0.89 -8.40 -3.66
N ARG A 26 -1.07 -7.73 -4.81
CA ARG A 26 -1.37 -8.43 -6.07
C ARG A 26 -0.19 -9.30 -6.49
N GLU A 27 1.03 -8.77 -6.44
CA GLU A 27 2.24 -9.51 -6.78
C GLU A 27 2.40 -10.75 -5.90
N LYS A 28 2.26 -10.59 -4.57
CA LYS A 28 2.25 -11.68 -3.59
C LYS A 28 1.23 -12.75 -3.96
N LYS A 29 -0.02 -12.38 -4.21
CA LYS A 29 -1.08 -13.31 -4.58
C LYS A 29 -0.77 -14.06 -5.87
N ASP A 30 -0.21 -13.38 -6.88
CA ASP A 30 0.15 -13.99 -8.15
C ASP A 30 1.32 -14.99 -7.96
N GLN A 31 2.29 -14.68 -7.11
CA GLN A 31 3.39 -15.59 -6.74
C GLN A 31 2.87 -16.83 -5.98
N GLU A 32 1.98 -16.64 -5.00
CA GLU A 32 1.33 -17.73 -4.25
C GLU A 32 0.55 -18.67 -5.20
N GLN A 33 -0.18 -18.11 -6.16
CA GLN A 33 -0.91 -18.90 -7.16
C GLN A 33 0.03 -19.69 -8.07
N ARG A 34 1.19 -19.13 -8.46
CA ARG A 34 2.19 -19.85 -9.25
C ARG A 34 2.82 -20.99 -8.44
N LEU A 35 3.15 -20.75 -7.17
CA LEU A 35 3.62 -21.80 -6.26
C LEU A 35 2.60 -22.92 -6.10
N GLU A 36 1.33 -22.59 -5.89
CA GLU A 36 0.27 -23.59 -5.76
C GLU A 36 0.16 -24.45 -7.01
N LYS A 37 0.18 -23.85 -8.21
CA LYS A 37 0.15 -24.58 -9.48
C LYS A 37 1.36 -25.50 -9.65
N LEU A 38 2.58 -24.97 -9.50
CA LEU A 38 3.82 -25.75 -9.59
C LEU A 38 3.85 -26.89 -8.57
N SER A 39 3.29 -26.68 -7.38
CA SER A 39 3.24 -27.70 -6.32
C SER A 39 2.30 -28.87 -6.65
N LYS A 40 1.23 -28.63 -7.42
CA LYS A 40 0.22 -29.64 -7.77
C LYS A 40 0.48 -30.34 -9.09
N GLU A 41 1.28 -29.75 -9.97
CA GLU A 41 1.69 -30.40 -11.21
C GLU A 41 2.54 -31.65 -10.90
N ALA A 42 1.99 -32.81 -11.21
CA ALA A 42 2.74 -34.07 -11.27
C ALA A 42 3.52 -34.09 -12.59
N SER A 43 4.69 -33.47 -12.57
CA SER A 43 5.59 -33.35 -13.72
C SER A 43 6.96 -33.94 -13.36
N ASP A 44 7.51 -34.78 -14.24
CA ASP A 44 8.90 -35.27 -14.21
C ASP A 44 9.90 -34.20 -14.72
N ASP A 45 9.51 -32.92 -14.74
CA ASP A 45 10.39 -31.82 -15.10
C ASP A 45 11.51 -31.69 -14.05
N GLU A 46 12.73 -32.03 -14.46
CA GLU A 46 13.96 -31.91 -13.65
C GLU A 46 14.15 -30.48 -13.09
N ASN A 47 13.56 -29.46 -13.72
CA ASN A 47 13.67 -28.07 -13.28
C ASN A 47 12.60 -27.65 -12.26
N ARG A 48 11.64 -28.51 -11.93
CA ARG A 48 10.50 -28.15 -11.06
C ARG A 48 10.95 -27.63 -9.70
N GLU A 49 11.92 -28.30 -9.07
CA GLU A 49 12.45 -27.87 -7.77
C GLU A 49 13.15 -26.50 -7.86
N TYR A 50 13.91 -26.27 -8.94
CA TYR A 50 14.53 -24.99 -9.20
C TYR A 50 13.48 -23.88 -9.36
N MET A 51 12.42 -24.12 -10.14
CA MET A 51 11.33 -23.16 -10.33
C MET A 51 10.58 -22.86 -9.02
N LEU A 52 10.29 -23.89 -8.21
CA LEU A 52 9.68 -23.71 -6.89
C LEU A 52 10.55 -22.85 -5.97
N ASN A 53 11.86 -23.09 -5.95
CA ASN A 53 12.79 -22.31 -5.12
C ASN A 53 12.88 -20.84 -5.58
N GLN A 54 12.90 -20.59 -6.89
CA GLN A 54 12.90 -19.24 -7.44
C GLN A 54 11.61 -18.48 -7.08
N GLU A 55 10.45 -19.11 -7.26
CA GLU A 55 9.17 -18.46 -6.95
C GLU A 55 9.01 -18.22 -5.43
N ARG A 56 9.49 -19.13 -4.57
CA ARG A 56 9.56 -18.91 -3.11
C ARG A 56 10.43 -17.73 -2.75
N LYS A 57 11.59 -17.60 -3.41
CA LYS A 57 12.50 -16.47 -3.18
C LYS A 57 11.87 -15.14 -3.61
N ALA A 58 11.20 -15.11 -4.77
CA ALA A 58 10.48 -13.93 -5.23
C ALA A 58 9.39 -13.52 -4.24
N LEU A 59 8.61 -14.49 -3.73
CA LEU A 59 7.61 -14.25 -2.69
C LEU A 59 8.23 -13.66 -1.41
N GLU A 60 9.32 -14.26 -0.93
CA GLU A 60 10.04 -13.76 0.26
C GLU A 60 10.57 -12.33 0.05
N GLU A 61 11.07 -12.00 -1.14
CA GLU A 61 11.55 -10.67 -1.48
C GLU A 61 10.41 -9.64 -1.47
N THR A 62 9.24 -9.97 -2.02
CA THR A 62 8.04 -9.12 -1.96
C THR A 62 7.57 -8.93 -0.51
N GLU A 63 7.50 -10.00 0.28
CA GLU A 63 7.08 -9.93 1.68
C GLU A 63 8.01 -9.07 2.54
N LYS A 64 9.32 -9.07 2.27
CA LYS A 64 10.31 -8.22 2.97
C LYS A 64 10.09 -6.72 2.76
N LEU A 65 9.45 -6.30 1.67
CA LEU A 65 9.16 -4.89 1.40
C LEU A 65 7.96 -4.37 2.21
N LEU A 66 6.99 -5.25 2.51
CA LEU A 66 5.73 -4.86 3.13
C LEU A 66 5.90 -4.19 4.51
N PRO A 67 6.75 -4.66 5.44
CA PRO A 67 6.92 -3.99 6.74
C PRO A 67 7.42 -2.55 6.62
N GLN A 68 8.36 -2.30 5.69
CA GLN A 68 8.87 -0.94 5.46
C GLN A 68 7.78 -0.05 4.85
N LEU A 69 6.98 -0.59 3.94
CA LEU A 69 5.87 0.15 3.35
C LEU A 69 4.79 0.48 4.38
N LYS A 70 4.46 -0.46 5.28
CA LYS A 70 3.54 -0.25 6.41
C LYS A 70 3.98 0.95 7.26
N GLN A 71 5.27 1.00 7.61
CA GLN A 71 5.83 2.09 8.39
C GLN A 71 5.72 3.44 7.65
N LYS A 72 6.05 3.47 6.35
CA LYS A 72 5.89 4.68 5.51
C LYS A 72 4.42 5.15 5.45
N ILE A 73 3.47 4.23 5.35
CA ILE A 73 2.04 4.57 5.37
C ILE A 73 1.65 5.19 6.71
N ILE A 74 2.05 4.59 7.84
CA ILE A 74 1.75 5.10 9.19
C ILE A 74 2.31 6.52 9.39
N GLU A 75 3.53 6.77 8.95
CA GLU A 75 4.17 8.08 9.04
C GLU A 75 3.47 9.13 8.16
N ALA A 76 3.13 8.76 6.92
CA ALA A 76 2.42 9.64 6.00
C ALA A 76 1.00 9.97 6.50
N VAL A 77 0.30 9.00 7.08
CA VAL A 77 -1.01 9.19 7.72
C VAL A 77 -0.90 10.11 8.93
N SER A 78 0.09 9.90 9.78
CA SER A 78 0.33 10.77 10.95
C SER A 78 0.55 12.22 10.53
N LYS A 79 1.29 12.46 9.43
CA LYS A 79 1.45 13.80 8.86
C LYS A 79 0.14 14.35 8.30
N LEU A 80 -0.63 13.54 7.59
CA LEU A 80 -1.92 13.93 7.01
C LEU A 80 -2.94 14.30 8.09
N GLU A 81 -3.01 13.54 9.18
CA GLU A 81 -3.90 13.82 10.32
C GLU A 81 -3.59 15.16 10.99
N ARG A 82 -2.30 15.53 11.12
CA ARG A 82 -1.90 16.85 11.63
C ARG A 82 -2.39 17.99 10.73
N LEU A 83 -2.13 17.89 9.42
CA LEU A 83 -2.56 18.89 8.44
C LEU A 83 -4.09 18.98 8.34
N LEU A 84 -4.79 17.86 8.52
CA LEU A 84 -6.24 17.82 8.53
C LEU A 84 -6.81 18.56 9.76
N ALA A 85 -6.17 18.44 10.92
CA ALA A 85 -6.54 19.17 12.12
C ALA A 85 -6.32 20.69 11.94
N GLU A 86 -5.19 21.10 11.37
CA GLU A 86 -4.90 22.51 11.03
C GLU A 86 -5.93 23.08 10.05
N GLU A 87 -6.29 22.32 9.01
CA GLU A 87 -7.31 22.75 8.05
C GLU A 87 -8.68 22.91 8.73
N GLY A 88 -9.05 22.01 9.64
CA GLY A 88 -10.32 22.09 10.39
C GLY A 88 -10.41 23.29 11.33
N GLN A 89 -9.27 23.81 11.83
CA GLN A 89 -9.24 24.99 12.68
C GLN A 89 -9.59 26.30 11.94
N LYS A 90 -9.58 26.30 10.59
CA LYS A 90 -9.96 27.45 9.77
C LYS A 90 -11.48 27.70 9.73
N GLY A 91 -12.29 26.78 10.24
CA GLY A 91 -13.74 26.94 10.32
C GLY A 91 -14.40 27.15 8.95
N MET A 92 -14.99 28.32 8.71
CA MET A 92 -15.68 28.61 7.43
C MET A 92 -14.72 28.76 6.25
N GLU A 93 -13.43 29.02 6.49
CA GLU A 93 -12.41 29.14 5.44
C GLU A 93 -11.79 27.79 5.05
N SER A 94 -12.17 26.70 5.72
CA SER A 94 -11.67 25.36 5.42
C SER A 94 -12.10 24.87 4.05
N ASP A 95 -11.19 24.22 3.33
CA ASP A 95 -11.54 23.51 2.10
C ASP A 95 -12.16 22.14 2.42
N VAL A 96 -13.49 22.10 2.41
CA VAL A 96 -14.28 20.89 2.69
C VAL A 96 -13.94 19.74 1.72
N ALA A 97 -13.63 20.03 0.46
CA ALA A 97 -13.29 18.99 -0.51
C ALA A 97 -11.95 18.33 -0.17
N GLN A 98 -10.95 19.13 0.22
CA GLN A 98 -9.66 18.60 0.67
C GLN A 98 -9.78 17.82 1.98
N ILE A 99 -10.61 18.29 2.92
CA ILE A 99 -10.90 17.56 4.17
C ILE A 99 -11.48 16.17 3.88
N ASN A 100 -12.45 16.09 2.98
CA ASN A 100 -13.09 14.83 2.62
C ASN A 100 -12.11 13.87 1.93
N ALA A 101 -11.31 14.37 0.98
CA ALA A 101 -10.29 13.57 0.32
C ALA A 101 -9.22 13.04 1.29
N ALA A 102 -8.79 13.86 2.26
CA ALA A 102 -7.85 13.45 3.29
C ALA A 102 -8.44 12.35 4.18
N LYS A 103 -9.69 12.49 4.63
CA LYS A 103 -10.38 11.47 5.43
C LYS A 103 -10.53 10.15 4.68
N GLU A 104 -10.86 10.20 3.39
CA GLU A 104 -10.94 9.02 2.55
C GLU A 104 -9.58 8.32 2.42
N ALA A 105 -8.52 9.08 2.14
CA ALA A 105 -7.15 8.54 2.07
C ALA A 105 -6.72 7.89 3.40
N ILE A 106 -7.05 8.49 4.54
CA ILE A 106 -6.81 7.90 5.86
C ILE A 106 -7.60 6.59 6.03
N SER A 107 -8.87 6.56 5.64
CA SER A 107 -9.69 5.34 5.70
C SER A 107 -9.09 4.20 4.87
N GLN A 108 -8.73 4.48 3.62
CA GLN A 108 -8.10 3.50 2.72
C GLN A 108 -6.75 3.00 3.26
N SER A 109 -5.95 3.89 3.82
CA SER A 109 -4.66 3.52 4.42
C SER A 109 -4.79 2.60 5.64
N LYS A 110 -5.86 2.75 6.43
CA LYS A 110 -6.15 1.84 7.57
C LYS A 110 -6.47 0.43 7.09
N THR A 111 -7.14 0.29 5.95
CA THR A 111 -7.35 -1.01 5.30
C THR A 111 -6.00 -1.59 4.83
N ALA A 112 -5.22 -0.83 4.06
CA ALA A 112 -3.91 -1.26 3.57
C ALA A 112 -2.97 -1.73 4.70
N VAL A 113 -2.88 -0.98 5.80
CA VAL A 113 -2.05 -1.36 6.97
C VAL A 113 -2.50 -2.66 7.63
N ARG A 114 -3.80 -2.97 7.61
CA ARG A 114 -4.35 -4.25 8.13
C ARG A 114 -4.04 -5.42 7.20
N GLU A 115 -3.97 -5.18 5.89
CA GLU A 115 -3.61 -6.21 4.90
C GLU A 115 -2.13 -6.60 4.98
N ILE A 116 -1.27 -5.70 5.48
CA ILE A 116 0.14 -6.00 5.84
C ILE A 116 0.26 -6.62 7.24
N SER A 117 -0.60 -7.57 7.63
CA SER A 117 -0.52 -8.23 8.95
C SER A 117 0.60 -9.25 9.01
#